data_AF-C0BC28-F1
#
_entry.id   AF-C0BC28-F1
#
_cell.length_a   1.000
_cell.length_b   1.000
_cell.length_c   1.000
_cell.angle_alpha   90.00
_cell.angle_beta   90.00
_cell.angle_gamma   90.00
#
_symmetry.space_group_name_H-M   'P 1'
#
loop_
_entity.id
_entity.type
_entity.pdbx_description
1 polymer ?
#
loop_
_entity_poly.entity_id
_entity_poly.type
_entity_poly.pdbx_seq_one_letter_code
_entity_poly.pdbx_strand_id
1 'polypeptide(L)'
;MKNMTEQEKQEIITEVKKSVMDEMKDKIVKEDTQKTLRIPREKWYGERFSHGRESAMVQAFDTPYMAWEAWDHIRRLTCLVCGVRYVRQLEGNPDAERICDEICQKIYDLRMSVGEKNGH
;
A
#
# COMPACT_ATOMS: atom_id res chain seq x y z
N MET A 1 -9.47 -43.81 -31.83
CA MET A 1 -9.74 -42.61 -31.01
C MET A 1 -9.99 -41.45 -31.96
N LYS A 2 -11.13 -40.75 -31.85
CA LYS A 2 -11.33 -39.49 -32.61
C LYS A 2 -10.44 -38.43 -31.96
N ASN A 3 -9.50 -37.89 -32.72
CA ASN A 3 -8.73 -36.73 -32.28
C ASN A 3 -9.64 -35.51 -32.36
N MET A 4 -9.75 -34.76 -31.25
CA MET A 4 -10.45 -33.48 -31.22
C MET A 4 -9.96 -32.59 -32.37
N THR A 5 -10.91 -32.00 -33.07
CA THR A 5 -10.63 -31.03 -34.13
C THR A 5 -10.09 -29.74 -33.53
N GLU A 6 -9.37 -28.96 -34.32
CA GLU A 6 -8.85 -27.66 -33.85
C GLU A 6 -9.95 -26.67 -33.49
N GLN A 7 -11.13 -26.81 -34.11
CA GLN A 7 -12.30 -26.01 -33.78
C GLN A 7 -12.84 -26.31 -32.38
N GLU A 8 -13.02 -27.60 -32.06
CA GLU A 8 -13.45 -28.03 -30.72
C GLU A 8 -12.44 -27.62 -29.63
N LYS A 9 -11.14 -27.66 -29.92
CA LYS A 9 -10.10 -27.17 -29.00
C LYS A 9 -10.23 -25.67 -28.73
N GLN A 10 -10.48 -24.86 -29.75
CA GLN A 10 -10.62 -23.41 -29.62
C GLN A 10 -11.88 -23.02 -28.84
N GLU A 11 -12.99 -23.74 -29.05
CA GLU A 11 -14.23 -23.54 -28.30
C GLU A 11 -14.03 -23.83 -26.81
N ILE A 12 -13.40 -24.97 -26.48
CA ILE A 12 -13.09 -25.33 -25.09
C ILE A 12 -12.17 -24.29 -24.43
N ILE A 13 -11.13 -23.82 -25.12
CA ILE A 13 -10.23 -22.78 -24.59
C ILE A 13 -11.00 -21.48 -24.31
N THR A 14 -11.93 -21.12 -25.20
CA THR A 14 -12.72 -19.90 -25.07
C THR A 14 -13.66 -19.97 -23.88
N GLU A 15 -14.33 -21.11 -23.71
CA GLU A 15 -15.26 -21.36 -22.60
C GLU A 15 -14.52 -21.38 -21.26
N VAL A 16 -13.39 -22.09 -21.17
CA VAL A 16 -12.55 -22.15 -19.96
C VAL A 16 -12.04 -20.76 -19.59
N LYS A 17 -11.55 -19.96 -20.55
CA LYS A 17 -11.11 -18.59 -20.30
C LYS A 17 -12.22 -17.72 -19.74
N LYS A 18 -13.43 -17.83 -20.30
CA LYS A 18 -14.59 -17.06 -19.83
C LYS A 18 -14.97 -17.45 -18.40
N SER A 19 -15.06 -18.75 -18.10
CA SER A 19 -15.36 -19.24 -16.75
C SER A 19 -14.33 -18.75 -15.73
N VAL A 20 -13.04 -18.85 -16.04
CA VAL A 20 -11.96 -18.40 -15.15
C VAL A 20 -12.03 -16.88 -14.93
N MET A 21 -12.26 -16.08 -15.98
CA MET A 21 -12.37 -14.63 -15.84
C MET A 21 -13.57 -14.21 -14.99
N ASP A 22 -14.72 -14.88 -15.15
CA ASP A 22 -15.91 -14.58 -14.35
C ASP A 22 -15.73 -15.03 -12.88
N GLU A 23 -15.09 -16.17 -12.62
CA GLU A 23 -14.72 -16.58 -11.26
C GLU A 23 -13.67 -15.65 -10.59
N MET A 24 -12.81 -15.03 -11.39
CA MET A 24 -11.80 -14.09 -10.87
C MET A 24 -12.37 -12.70 -10.55
N LYS A 25 -13.48 -12.28 -11.17
CA LYS A 25 -14.14 -10.99 -10.87
C LYS A 25 -14.63 -10.91 -9.42
N ASP A 26 -15.09 -12.02 -8.86
CA ASP A 26 -15.67 -12.07 -7.51
C ASP A 26 -14.62 -12.31 -6.41
N LYS A 27 -13.40 -12.69 -6.79
CA LYS A 27 -12.30 -12.80 -5.84
C LYS A 27 -11.73 -11.41 -5.61
N ILE A 28 -12.08 -10.79 -4.47
CA ILE A 28 -11.33 -9.66 -3.90
C ILE A 28 -9.90 -10.15 -3.67
N VAL A 29 -9.04 -9.93 -4.65
CA VAL A 29 -7.60 -10.10 -4.48
C VAL A 29 -7.20 -9.13 -3.37
N LYS A 30 -6.59 -9.64 -2.31
CA LYS A 30 -5.95 -8.78 -1.30
C LYS A 30 -4.84 -8.04 -2.04
N GLU A 31 -5.11 -6.78 -2.39
CA GLU A 31 -4.29 -6.02 -3.33
C GLU A 31 -2.91 -5.74 -2.74
N ASP A 32 -1.87 -5.99 -3.54
CA ASP A 32 -0.48 -5.73 -3.17
C ASP A 32 -0.17 -4.23 -3.22
N THR A 33 -0.68 -3.48 -2.24
CA THR A 33 -0.38 -2.06 -2.06
C THR A 33 1.01 -1.83 -1.45
N GLN A 34 1.84 -2.86 -1.28
CA GLN A 34 3.14 -2.71 -0.61
C GLN A 34 4.19 -2.01 -1.47
N LYS A 35 4.01 -2.01 -2.80
CA LYS A 35 4.91 -1.37 -3.77
C LYS A 35 4.66 0.13 -3.93
N THR A 36 3.45 0.59 -3.70
CA THR A 36 3.08 2.01 -3.79
C THR A 36 3.50 2.72 -2.50
N LEU A 37 4.09 3.91 -2.62
CA LEU A 37 4.65 4.67 -1.48
C LEU A 37 5.82 3.94 -0.81
N ARG A 38 6.60 3.17 -1.57
CA ARG A 38 7.70 2.37 -1.03
C ARG A 38 8.81 3.25 -0.47
N ILE A 39 9.17 4.32 -1.16
CA ILE A 39 10.29 5.21 -0.78
C ILE A 39 10.09 5.83 0.63
N PRO A 40 8.98 6.54 0.91
CA PRO A 40 8.72 7.11 2.23
C PRO A 40 8.46 6.00 3.25
N ARG A 41 7.83 4.88 2.86
CA ARG A 41 7.66 3.74 3.77
C ARG A 41 9.00 3.25 4.29
N GLU A 42 9.95 2.97 3.41
CA GLU A 42 11.28 2.47 3.79
C GLU A 42 12.04 3.52 4.61
N LYS A 43 11.99 4.79 4.21
CA LYS A 43 12.62 5.90 4.94
C LYS A 43 12.11 6.03 6.39
N TRP A 44 10.79 6.00 6.58
CA TRP A 44 10.17 6.34 7.88
C TRP A 44 9.89 5.12 8.76
N TYR A 45 9.74 3.94 8.15
CA TYR A 45 9.31 2.70 8.81
C TYR A 45 10.22 1.48 8.55
N GLY A 46 11.20 1.60 7.64
CA GLY A 46 12.17 0.55 7.34
C GLY A 46 11.74 -0.47 6.26
N GLU A 47 12.73 -1.19 5.72
CA GLU A 47 12.65 -2.09 4.55
C GLU A 47 11.66 -3.26 4.71
N ARG A 48 11.34 -3.62 5.96
CA ARG A 48 10.38 -4.69 6.26
C ARG A 48 9.43 -4.36 7.41
N PHE A 49 9.04 -3.09 7.64
CA PHE A 49 8.27 -2.72 8.85
C PHE A 49 8.78 -3.53 10.06
N SER A 50 10.12 -3.61 10.19
CA SER A 50 10.78 -4.63 10.99
C SER A 50 10.23 -4.52 12.40
N HIS A 51 9.99 -5.66 13.05
CA HIS A 51 9.46 -5.75 14.41
C HIS A 51 10.40 -5.12 15.47
N GLY A 52 11.42 -4.36 15.04
CA GLY A 52 12.38 -3.65 15.85
C GLY A 52 12.04 -2.18 16.00
N ARG A 53 12.40 -1.61 17.15
CA ARG A 53 12.17 -0.21 17.53
C ARG A 53 13.09 0.79 16.80
N GLU A 54 13.59 0.45 15.62
CA GLU A 54 14.67 1.19 14.96
C GLU A 54 14.17 2.23 13.95
N SER A 55 12.91 2.17 13.52
CA SER A 55 12.40 3.17 12.57
C SER A 55 12.05 4.49 13.25
N ALA A 56 12.21 5.59 12.52
CA ALA A 56 11.97 6.95 13.03
C ALA A 56 10.53 7.12 13.56
N MET A 57 9.53 6.60 12.84
CA MET A 57 8.14 6.69 13.28
C MET A 57 7.85 5.80 14.50
N VAL A 58 8.46 4.61 14.60
CA VAL A 58 8.28 3.76 15.80
C VAL A 58 8.91 4.40 17.03
N GLN A 59 10.05 5.08 16.88
CA GLN A 59 10.65 5.85 17.96
C GLN A 59 9.79 7.06 18.34
N ALA A 60 9.26 7.80 17.37
CA ALA A 60 8.40 8.95 17.64
C ALA A 60 7.07 8.57 18.31
N PHE A 61 6.46 7.45 17.92
CA PHE A 61 5.17 7.00 18.43
C PHE A 61 5.26 6.01 19.60
N ASP A 62 6.46 5.76 20.13
CA ASP A 62 6.81 4.87 21.25
C ASP A 62 6.51 3.37 21.04
N THR A 63 5.54 3.04 20.20
CA THR A 63 5.08 1.68 19.94
C THR A 63 4.94 1.40 18.44
N PRO A 64 5.25 0.17 18.00
CA PRO A 64 5.01 -0.24 16.62
C PRO A 64 3.55 -0.13 16.19
N TYR A 65 2.61 -0.35 17.12
CA TYR A 65 1.17 -0.29 16.85
C TYR A 65 0.71 1.13 16.49
N MET A 66 1.07 2.13 17.31
CA MET A 66 0.72 3.54 17.04
C MET A 66 1.37 4.05 15.74
N ALA A 67 2.62 3.66 15.49
CA ALA A 67 3.29 3.97 14.22
C ALA A 67 2.55 3.37 13.01
N TRP A 68 2.01 2.15 13.16
CA TRP A 68 1.20 1.48 12.13
C TRP A 68 -0.12 2.20 11.86
N GLU A 69 -0.86 2.59 12.89
CA GLU A 69 -2.08 3.37 12.72
C GLU A 69 -1.79 4.72 12.05
N ALA A 70 -0.70 5.38 12.44
CA ALA A 70 -0.26 6.61 11.79
C ALA A 70 0.02 6.38 10.30
N TRP A 71 0.67 5.27 9.93
CA TRP A 71 0.93 4.95 8.52
C TRP A 71 -0.35 4.79 7.70
N ASP A 72 -1.36 4.10 8.24
CA ASP A 72 -2.64 3.91 7.56
C ASP A 72 -3.36 5.24 7.31
N HIS A 73 -3.31 6.15 8.29
CA HIS A 73 -3.84 7.50 8.14
C HIS A 73 -3.06 8.34 7.14
N ILE A 74 -1.73 8.30 7.18
CA ILE A 74 -0.85 9.01 6.25
C ILE A 74 -1.14 8.58 4.82
N ARG A 75 -1.19 7.27 4.54
CA ARG A 75 -1.53 6.75 3.20
C ARG A 75 -2.88 7.26 2.70
N ARG A 76 -3.87 7.31 3.59
CA ARG A 76 -5.21 7.81 3.24
C ARG A 76 -5.20 9.31 2.96
N LEU A 77 -4.45 10.09 3.74
CA LEU A 77 -4.25 11.51 3.47
C LEU A 77 -3.53 11.73 2.14
N THR A 78 -2.48 10.97 1.84
CA THR A 78 -1.80 11.01 0.54
C THR A 78 -2.77 10.76 -0.61
N CYS A 79 -3.67 9.78 -0.49
CA CYS A 79 -4.72 9.54 -1.49
C CYS A 79 -5.57 10.79 -1.71
N LEU A 80 -6.08 11.39 -0.63
CA LEU A 80 -6.96 12.56 -0.70
C LEU A 80 -6.25 13.77 -1.31
N VAL A 81 -5.00 14.04 -0.94
CA VAL A 81 -4.21 15.14 -1.51
C VAL A 81 -3.96 14.91 -3.00
N CYS A 82 -3.70 13.67 -3.42
CA CYS A 82 -3.55 13.29 -4.82
C CYS A 82 -4.87 13.19 -5.60
N GLY A 83 -6.02 13.51 -4.98
CA GLY A 83 -7.32 13.48 -5.65
C GLY A 83 -7.88 12.07 -5.93
N VAL A 84 -7.39 11.05 -5.23
CA VAL A 84 -7.82 9.65 -5.41
C VAL A 84 -8.35 9.05 -4.11
N ARG A 85 -9.08 7.93 -4.21
CA ARG A 85 -9.70 7.29 -3.04
C ARG A 85 -8.87 6.16 -2.45
N TYR A 86 -8.11 5.45 -3.30
CA TYR A 86 -7.43 4.22 -2.93
C TYR A 86 -5.93 4.29 -3.23
N VAL A 87 -5.12 3.67 -2.39
CA VAL A 87 -3.64 3.66 -2.52
C VAL A 87 -3.20 3.13 -3.88
N ARG A 88 -3.87 2.11 -4.44
CA ARG A 88 -3.56 1.59 -5.79
C ARG A 88 -3.65 2.65 -6.89
N GLN A 89 -4.50 3.67 -6.71
CA GLN A 89 -4.66 4.74 -7.69
C GLN A 89 -3.53 5.77 -7.62
N LEU A 90 -2.62 5.65 -6.65
CA LEU A 90 -1.38 6.42 -6.57
C LEU A 90 -0.28 5.81 -7.44
N GLU A 91 -0.44 4.58 -7.93
CA GLU A 91 0.54 3.97 -8.83
C GLU A 91 0.70 4.81 -10.10
N GLY A 92 1.94 5.15 -10.44
CA GLY A 92 2.25 6.02 -11.58
C GLY A 92 1.99 7.52 -11.35
N ASN A 93 1.48 7.93 -10.19
CA ASN A 93 1.35 9.34 -9.85
C ASN A 93 2.73 9.92 -9.47
N PRO A 94 3.24 10.94 -10.21
CA PRO A 94 4.58 11.48 -9.99
C PRO A 94 4.75 12.22 -8.66
N ASP A 95 3.64 12.69 -8.06
CA ASP A 95 3.65 13.45 -6.81
C ASP A 95 3.43 12.59 -5.57
N ALA A 96 2.93 11.36 -5.71
CA ALA A 96 2.48 10.55 -4.59
C ALA A 96 3.57 10.25 -3.56
N GLU A 97 4.78 9.91 -4.01
CA GLU A 97 5.93 9.63 -3.15
C GLU A 97 6.36 10.89 -2.38
N ARG A 98 6.46 12.03 -3.07
CA ARG A 98 6.83 13.33 -2.48
C ARG A 98 5.80 13.79 -1.45
N ILE A 99 4.51 13.77 -1.80
CA ILE A 99 3.42 14.18 -0.90
C ILE A 99 3.41 13.30 0.35
N CYS A 100 3.56 11.98 0.20
CA CYS A 100 3.61 11.07 1.33
C CYS A 100 4.80 11.38 2.25
N ASP A 101 5.98 11.66 1.68
CA ASP A 101 7.17 12.04 2.46
C ASP A 101 6.97 13.34 3.25
N GLU A 102 6.38 14.36 2.62
CA GLU A 102 6.05 15.64 3.28
C GLU A 102 5.05 15.46 4.43
N ILE A 103 4.03 14.62 4.24
CA ILE A 103 3.06 14.29 5.30
C ILE A 103 3.78 13.54 6.43
N CYS A 104 4.61 12.54 6.13
CA CYS A 104 5.40 11.83 7.14
C CYS A 104 6.26 12.79 7.97
N GLN A 105 7.01 13.68 7.32
CA GLN A 105 7.83 14.69 7.98
C GLN A 105 6.97 15.56 8.92
N LYS A 106 5.84 16.07 8.42
CA LYS A 106 4.97 16.94 9.22
C LYS A 106 4.43 16.24 10.46
N ILE A 107 4.01 14.98 10.33
CA ILE A 107 3.50 14.17 11.44
C ILE A 107 4.62 13.87 12.45
N TYR A 108 5.82 13.54 11.97
CA TYR A 108 6.99 13.32 12.81
C TYR A 108 7.32 14.58 13.63
N ASP A 109 7.46 15.73 12.97
CA ASP A 109 7.76 17.02 13.63
C ASP A 109 6.71 17.38 14.69
N LEU A 110 5.43 17.18 14.37
CA LEU A 110 4.34 17.40 15.31
C LEU A 110 4.48 16.48 16.53
N ARG A 111 4.75 15.19 16.33
CA ARG A 111 4.89 14.21 17.42
C ARG A 111 6.07 14.53 18.33
N MET A 112 7.22 14.89 17.75
CA MET A 112 8.41 15.30 18.49
C MET A 112 8.15 16.58 19.28
N SER A 113 7.49 17.59 18.68
CA SER A 113 7.16 18.83 19.37
C SER A 113 6.21 18.64 20.58
N VAL A 114 5.40 17.58 20.57
CA VAL A 114 4.56 17.19 21.70
C VAL A 114 5.39 16.46 22.76
N GLY A 115 6.34 15.61 22.35
CA GLY A 115 7.28 14.93 23.25
C GLY A 115 8.14 15.90 24.08
N GLU A 116 8.75 16.87 23.40
CA GLU A 116 9.59 17.91 24.03
C GLU A 116 8.81 18.73 25.07
N LYS A 117 7.54 19.05 24.79
CA LYS A 117 6.67 19.77 25.73
C LYS A 117 6.26 18.95 26.95
N ASN A 118 6.30 17.62 26.83
CA ASN A 118 5.88 16.69 27.88
C ASN A 118 7.06 16.09 28.66
N GLY A 119 8.31 16.52 28.39
CA GLY A 119 9.49 16.11 29.15
C GLY A 119 9.99 14.69 28.84
N HIS A 120 9.72 14.18 27.64
CA HIS A 120 10.31 12.94 27.11
C HIS A 120 11.38 13.26 26.08
#